data_AF-A0A536WHV5-F1
#
_entry.id   AF-A0A536WHV5-F1
#
_cell.length_a   1.000
_cell.length_b   1.000
_cell.length_c   1.000
_cell.angle_alpha   90.00
_cell.angle_beta   90.00
_cell.angle_gamma   90.00
#
_symmetry.space_group_name_H-M   'P 1'
#
loop_
_entity.id
_entity.type
_entity.pdbx_description
1 polymer ?
#
loop_
_entity_poly.entity_id
_entity_poly.type
_entity_poly.pdbx_seq_one_letter_code
_entity_poly.pdbx_strand_id
1 'polypeptide(L)'
;RQKWIDQSQSLNIYIGQASGKKLDESYKLAWQRGLKTTYYLRAMGATHAEKSTVRTGQLNAVSAGEGMPTAGATAAPRPSGEPEIQYCKIDDPECESCQ
;
A
#
# COMPACT_ATOMS: atom_id res chain seq x y z
N ARG A 1 10.31 -1.18 -1.21
CA ARG A 1 10.25 -1.24 0.29
C ARG A 1 11.17 -2.22 1.07
N GLN A 2 11.29 -3.53 0.78
CA GLN A 2 11.93 -4.53 1.68
C GLN A 2 13.40 -4.23 2.05
N LYS A 3 14.11 -3.51 1.16
CA LYS A 3 15.45 -2.92 1.35
C LYS A 3 15.62 -2.18 2.68
N TRP A 4 14.59 -1.47 3.13
CA TRP A 4 14.64 -0.57 4.30
C TRP A 4 13.98 -1.16 5.54
N ILE A 5 13.54 -2.42 5.49
CA ILE A 5 12.88 -3.11 6.60
C ILE A 5 13.87 -4.08 7.25
N ASP A 6 14.21 -3.78 8.50
CA ASP A 6 15.14 -4.54 9.34
C ASP A 6 14.71 -6.00 9.52
N GLN A 7 13.45 -6.23 9.88
CA GLN A 7 12.90 -7.55 10.15
C GLN A 7 12.19 -8.10 8.92
N SER A 8 10.88 -7.94 8.81
CA SER A 8 10.09 -8.38 7.66
C SER A 8 8.74 -7.66 7.62
N GLN A 9 7.93 -7.99 6.62
CA GLN A 9 6.56 -7.52 6.53
C GLN A 9 5.58 -8.62 6.16
N SER A 10 4.41 -8.57 6.79
CA SER A 10 3.28 -9.45 6.50
C SER A 10 2.67 -9.13 5.12
N LEU A 11 3.26 -9.69 4.07
CA LEU A 11 2.79 -9.52 2.69
C LEU A 11 1.74 -10.58 2.34
N ASN A 12 0.51 -10.16 2.07
CA ASN A 12 -0.53 -11.02 1.51
C ASN A 12 -0.42 -11.06 -0.02
N ILE A 13 -0.51 -12.26 -0.60
CA ILE A 13 -0.49 -12.49 -2.05
C ILE A 13 -1.92 -12.72 -2.52
N TYR A 14 -2.36 -11.95 -3.52
CA TYR A 14 -3.69 -12.08 -4.13
C TYR A 14 -3.55 -12.63 -5.54
N ILE A 15 -4.20 -13.74 -5.83
CA ILE A 15 -4.19 -14.36 -7.16
C ILE A 15 -5.64 -14.52 -7.61
N GLY A 16 -5.96 -14.07 -8.82
CA GLY A 16 -7.27 -14.30 -9.42
C GLY A 16 -7.50 -15.80 -9.63
N GLN A 17 -7.16 -16.32 -10.81
CA GLN A 17 -7.24 -17.76 -11.06
C GLN A 17 -6.01 -18.47 -10.47
N ALA A 18 -6.24 -19.29 -9.44
CA ALA A 18 -5.20 -20.14 -8.89
C ALA A 18 -4.81 -21.23 -9.90
N SER A 19 -3.51 -21.34 -10.20
CA SER A 19 -2.95 -22.49 -10.88
C SER A 19 -1.62 -22.85 -10.22
N GLY A 20 -1.29 -24.14 -10.19
CA GLY A 20 -0.02 -24.60 -9.57
C GLY A 20 1.19 -23.93 -10.19
N LYS A 21 1.20 -23.79 -11.53
CA LYS A 21 2.28 -23.09 -12.26
C LYS A 21 2.39 -21.62 -11.84
N LYS A 22 1.27 -20.90 -11.74
CA LYS A 22 1.27 -19.48 -11.38
C LYS A 22 1.71 -19.27 -9.93
N LEU A 23 1.35 -20.19 -9.04
CA LEU A 23 1.84 -20.19 -7.66
C LEU A 23 3.36 -20.38 -7.61
N ASP A 24 3.86 -21.41 -8.29
CA ASP A 24 5.29 -21.72 -8.37
C ASP A 24 6.12 -20.53 -8.89
N GLU A 25 5.71 -19.93 -10.00
CA GLU A 25 6.36 -18.75 -10.57
C GLU A 25 6.32 -17.55 -9.61
N SER A 26 5.18 -17.31 -8.93
CA SER A 26 5.02 -16.19 -8.00
C SER A 26 5.92 -16.32 -6.77
N TYR A 27 6.01 -17.52 -6.18
CA TYR A 27 6.86 -17.76 -5.02
C TYR A 27 8.34 -17.78 -5.38
N LYS A 28 8.71 -18.33 -6.54
CA LYS A 28 10.08 -18.26 -7.05
C LYS A 28 10.52 -16.83 -7.32
N LEU A 29 9.64 -16.02 -7.92
CA LEU A 29 9.90 -14.60 -8.11
C LEU A 29 10.10 -13.88 -6.76
N ALA A 30 9.25 -14.16 -5.77
CA ALA A 30 9.39 -13.56 -4.44
C ALA A 30 10.75 -13.89 -3.81
N TRP A 31 11.19 -15.14 -3.91
CA TRP A 31 12.51 -15.58 -3.46
C TRP A 31 13.65 -14.88 -4.20
N GLN A 32 13.59 -14.84 -5.55
CA GLN A 32 14.59 -14.15 -6.37
C GLN A 32 14.69 -12.65 -6.06
N ARG A 33 13.58 -12.01 -5.67
CA ARG A 33 13.53 -10.59 -5.29
C ARG A 33 13.90 -10.35 -3.82
N GLY A 34 14.28 -11.38 -3.06
CA GLY A 34 14.74 -11.24 -1.68
C GLY A 34 13.62 -10.90 -0.69
N LEU A 35 12.37 -11.27 -0.97
CA LEU A 35 11.30 -11.17 0.03
C LEU A 35 11.57 -12.15 1.18
N LYS A 36 11.50 -11.62 2.41
CA LYS A 36 11.79 -12.40 3.62
C LYS A 36 10.60 -13.26 4.05
N THR A 37 9.37 -12.75 3.92
CA THR A 37 8.15 -13.49 4.28
C THR A 37 7.00 -13.26 3.31
N THR A 38 6.17 -14.29 3.17
CA THR A 38 4.83 -14.23 2.58
C THR A 38 3.84 -14.69 3.64
N TYR A 39 2.72 -14.00 3.79
CA TYR A 39 1.76 -14.26 4.87
C TYR A 39 0.60 -15.13 4.38
N TYR A 40 -0.50 -14.53 3.89
CA TYR A 40 -1.61 -15.30 3.33
C TYR A 40 -1.61 -15.30 1.80
N LEU A 41 -1.98 -16.44 1.22
CA LEU A 41 -2.46 -16.52 -0.15
C LEU A 41 -3.98 -16.33 -0.16
N ARG A 42 -4.47 -15.38 -0.95
CA ARG A 42 -5.88 -15.17 -1.23
C ARG A 42 -6.12 -15.42 -2.71
N ALA A 43 -6.65 -16.58 -3.01
CA ALA A 43 -6.98 -16.96 -4.37
C ALA A 43 -8.48 -16.85 -4.64
N MET A 44 -8.87 -16.38 -5.82
CA MET A 44 -10.27 -16.40 -6.25
C MET A 44 -10.56 -17.76 -6.92
N GLY A 45 -11.73 -18.32 -6.62
CA GLY A 45 -12.22 -19.51 -7.32
C GLY A 45 -12.47 -19.21 -8.80
N ALA A 46 -12.45 -20.26 -9.64
CA ALA A 46 -12.77 -20.13 -11.07
C ALA A 46 -14.19 -19.59 -11.30
N THR A 47 -15.10 -19.91 -10.38
CA THR A 47 -16.43 -19.32 -10.29
C THR A 47 -16.44 -18.39 -9.08
N HIS A 48 -16.63 -17.10 -9.33
CA HIS A 48 -16.84 -16.12 -8.28
C HIS A 48 -18.30 -15.69 -8.31
N ALA A 49 -18.96 -15.71 -7.15
CA ALA A 49 -20.31 -15.18 -7.04
C ALA A 49 -20.27 -13.67 -7.32
N GLU A 50 -20.89 -13.24 -8.42
CA GLU A 50 -21.08 -11.83 -8.71
C GLU A 50 -21.96 -11.25 -7.60
N LYS A 51 -21.44 -10.23 -6.90
CA LYS A 51 -22.21 -9.57 -5.84
C LYS A 51 -23.33 -8.78 -6.50
N SER A 52 -24.55 -9.29 -6.39
CA SER A 52 -25.75 -8.55 -6.80
C SER A 52 -25.89 -7.32 -5.90
N THR A 53 -25.47 -6.16 -6.41
CA THR A 53 -25.71 -4.87 -5.76
C THR A 53 -26.65 -4.09 -6.65
N VAL A 54 -27.81 -3.71 -6.12
CA VAL A 54 -28.79 -2.83 -6.81
C VAL A 54 -28.16 -1.46 -7.15
N ARG A 55 -27.00 -1.14 -6.56
CA ARG A 55 -26.23 0.08 -6.86
C ARG A 55 -24.73 -0.17 -6.69
N THR A 56 -24.02 -0.17 -7.80
CA THR A 56 -22.56 -0.32 -7.89
C THR A 56 -21.87 0.94 -7.35
N GLY A 57 -21.31 0.91 -6.13
CA GLY A 57 -20.41 2.00 -5.67
C GLY A 57 -20.52 2.46 -4.21
N GLN A 58 -21.38 1.89 -3.36
CA GLN A 58 -21.54 2.37 -1.97
C GLN A 58 -20.69 1.65 -0.91
N LEU A 59 -19.82 0.71 -1.30
CA LEU A 59 -18.92 0.09 -0.33
C LEU A 59 -17.66 0.96 -0.22
N ASN A 60 -17.59 1.72 0.88
CA ASN A 60 -16.53 2.68 1.28
C ASN A 60 -16.74 4.16 0.94
N ALA A 61 -17.98 4.67 0.95
CA ALA A 61 -18.18 6.12 1.01
C ALA A 61 -18.04 6.62 2.46
N VAL A 62 -16.89 7.19 2.81
CA VAL A 62 -16.77 8.01 4.03
C VAL A 62 -17.21 9.43 3.68
N SER A 63 -18.36 9.85 4.19
CA SER A 63 -18.78 11.25 4.08
C SER A 63 -17.85 12.09 4.95
N ALA A 64 -17.00 12.91 4.34
CA ALA A 64 -16.27 13.95 5.06
C ALA A 64 -17.29 15.00 5.51
N GLY A 65 -17.76 14.87 6.75
CA GLY A 65 -18.63 15.85 7.38
C GLY A 65 -17.88 17.16 7.58
N GLU A 66 -18.47 18.22 7.04
CA GLU A 66 -18.06 19.61 7.21
C GLU A 66 -18.13 20.04 8.69
N GLY A 67 -17.08 20.71 9.16
CA GLY A 67 -17.14 21.67 10.27
C GLY A 67 -16.51 21.26 11.60
N MET A 68 -15.30 21.79 11.89
CA MET A 68 -14.96 22.53 13.14
C MET A 68 -13.52 23.12 13.05
N PRO A 69 -13.15 24.13 13.87
CA PRO A 69 -12.93 25.50 13.44
C PRO A 69 -11.46 25.87 13.22
N THR A 70 -11.24 26.90 12.41
CA THR A 70 -9.98 27.62 12.26
C THR A 70 -9.62 28.34 13.57
N ALA A 71 -8.66 27.81 14.32
CA ALA A 71 -7.92 28.57 15.33
C ALA A 71 -6.53 28.87 14.77
N GLY A 72 -6.32 30.13 14.39
CA GLY A 72 -5.00 30.62 13.98
C GLY A 72 -3.99 30.49 15.12
N ALA A 73 -2.82 29.96 14.81
CA ALA A 73 -1.63 30.08 15.62
C ALA A 73 -0.50 30.63 14.75
N THR A 74 -0.08 31.83 15.13
CA THR A 74 1.00 32.66 14.59
C THR A 74 2.28 31.90 14.24
N ALA A 75 2.84 32.19 13.07
CA ALA A 75 4.18 31.78 12.67
C ALA A 75 5.23 32.41 13.60
N ALA A 76 5.99 31.57 14.30
CA ALA A 76 7.25 31.94 14.93
C ALA A 76 8.40 31.47 14.00
N PRO A 77 9.45 32.28 13.77
CA PRO A 77 10.59 31.86 12.96
C PRO A 77 11.39 30.81 13.75
N ARG A 78 11.51 29.59 13.20
CA ARG A 78 12.37 28.54 13.76
C ARG A 78 13.84 28.84 13.42
N PRO A 79 14.79 28.60 14.34
CA PRO A 79 16.21 28.79 14.07
C PRO A 79 16.68 27.83 12.98
N SER A 80 17.40 28.39 12.01
CA SER A 80 18.10 27.69 10.93
C SER A 80 19.17 26.78 11.52
N GLY A 81 18.88 25.48 11.66
CA GLY A 81 19.84 24.53 12.22
C GLY A 81 19.43 23.05 12.24
N GLU A 82 18.35 22.64 11.58
CA GLU A 82 18.00 21.23 11.41
C GLU A 82 18.10 20.86 9.94
N PRO A 83 18.69 19.70 9.57
CA PRO A 83 18.69 19.27 8.18
C PRO A 83 17.24 19.06 7.76
N GLU A 84 16.78 19.86 6.79
CA GLU A 84 15.50 19.64 6.13
C GLU A 84 15.54 18.24 5.53
N ILE A 85 14.83 17.29 6.15
CA ILE A 85 14.66 15.96 5.60
C ILE A 85 13.82 16.14 4.33
N GLN A 86 14.51 16.20 3.19
CA GLN A 86 13.89 16.22 1.87
C GLN A 86 13.13 14.91 1.69
N TYR A 87 11.82 14.96 1.91
CA TYR A 87 10.92 13.89 1.49
C TYR A 87 10.84 13.90 -0.03
N CYS A 88 10.90 12.73 -0.62
CA CYS A 88 10.64 12.61 -2.04
C CYS A 88 9.19 12.96 -2.34
N LYS A 89 9.01 13.70 -3.44
CA LYS A 89 7.67 13.92 -4.00
C LYS A 89 7.15 12.60 -4.54
N ILE A 90 5.87 12.33 -4.30
CA ILE A 90 5.22 11.07 -4.68
C ILE A 90 5.23 10.83 -6.21
N ASP A 91 5.33 11.90 -6.98
CA ASP A 91 5.35 11.87 -8.45
C ASP A 91 6.77 11.83 -9.05
N ASP A 92 7.81 11.73 -8.23
CA ASP A 92 9.19 11.63 -8.71
C ASP A 92 9.57 10.16 -8.99
N PRO A 93 9.71 9.75 -10.26
CA PRO A 93 10.01 8.36 -10.63
C PRO A 93 11.43 7.93 -10.25
N GLU A 94 12.34 8.86 -9.97
CA GLU A 94 13.73 8.57 -9.58
C GLU A 94 13.85 8.31 -8.07
N CYS A 95 12.82 8.64 -7.28
CA CYS A 95 12.88 8.42 -5.84
C CYS A 95 12.38 7.03 -5.41
N GLU A 96 13.33 6.23 -4.91
CA GLU A 96 13.11 4.87 -4.38
C GLU A 96 12.27 4.77 -3.09
N SER A 97 11.93 5.90 -2.45
CA SER A 97 11.19 5.90 -1.18
C SER A 97 9.69 5.64 -1.35
N CYS A 98 9.14 5.90 -2.53
CA CYS A 98 7.70 5.78 -2.82
C CYS A 98 7.34 4.53 -3.66
N GLN A 99 8.28 3.59 -3.88
CA GLN A 99 8.07 2.26 -4.48
C GLN A 99 7.98 1.10 -3.45
#